data_AF-A0A177B8I2-F1
#
_entry.id   AF-A0A177B8I2-F1
#
_cell.length_a   1.000
_cell.length_b   1.000
_cell.length_c   1.000
_cell.angle_alpha   90.00
_cell.angle_beta   90.00
_cell.angle_gamma   90.00
#
_symmetry.space_group_name_H-M   'P 1'
#
loop_
_entity.id
_entity.type
_entity.pdbx_description
1 polymer ?
#
loop_
_entity_poly.entity_id
_entity_poly.type
_entity_poly.pdbx_seq_one_letter_code
_entity_poly.pdbx_strand_id
1 'polypeptide(L)'
;MSAAKRLVKCGISVILNRPVIVSPSLNTFEKKVDSVMKKMEDSRSLLSDHELTHIKEEDQKIKRISALNKGTHSEFEKEEIDSILEKEDKWQMEFDQFKFIPLNKYDDCKQNIYRKCTERLYFVSQHNSDSSTIKYNLPWKICTDENEPLINLAINLLNQIEISEKSYYILSECPNYVYKYVYNKTKFPTLMKVTFK
;
A
#
# COMPACT_ATOMS: atom_id res chain seq x y z
N MET A 1 32.53 -51.21 0.56
CA MET A 1 31.55 -50.46 -0.26
C MET A 1 31.22 -49.15 0.46
N SER A 2 31.88 -48.06 0.07
CA SER A 2 31.72 -46.75 0.71
C SER A 2 30.45 -46.09 0.19
N ALA A 3 29.49 -45.81 1.09
CA ALA A 3 28.28 -45.06 0.75
C ALA A 3 28.69 -43.66 0.28
N ALA A 4 28.45 -43.35 -0.99
CA ALA A 4 28.68 -42.02 -1.53
C ALA A 4 27.90 -41.00 -0.69
N LYS A 5 28.63 -40.19 0.11
CA LYS A 5 28.05 -39.08 0.86
C LYS A 5 27.28 -38.19 -0.11
N ARG A 6 25.95 -38.16 0.01
CA ARG A 6 25.11 -37.20 -0.70
C ARG A 6 25.51 -35.82 -0.19
N LEU A 7 26.23 -35.05 -1.01
CA LEU A 7 26.52 -33.65 -0.74
C LEU A 7 25.21 -32.87 -0.79
N VAL A 8 24.60 -32.65 0.38
CA VAL A 8 23.48 -31.74 0.53
C VAL A 8 24.08 -30.35 0.69
N LYS A 9 23.88 -29.49 -0.31
CA LYS A 9 24.19 -28.07 -0.18
C LYS A 9 22.98 -27.36 0.42
N CYS A 10 23.16 -26.76 1.58
CA CYS A 10 22.17 -25.88 2.18
C CYS A 10 22.37 -24.46 1.64
N GLY A 11 21.27 -23.77 1.41
CA GLY A 11 21.28 -22.38 0.98
C GLY A 11 20.13 -21.62 1.63
N ILE A 12 20.33 -20.31 1.78
CA ILE A 12 19.34 -19.39 2.29
C ILE A 12 18.80 -18.59 1.13
N SER A 13 17.49 -18.33 1.15
CA SER A 13 16.86 -17.40 0.24
C SER A 13 16.05 -16.38 1.03
N VAL A 14 16.04 -15.14 0.56
CA VAL A 14 15.34 -14.03 1.21
C VAL A 14 14.19 -13.56 0.32
N ILE A 15 13.01 -13.41 0.92
CA ILE A 15 11.84 -12.83 0.28
C ILE A 15 11.77 -11.37 0.70
N LEU A 16 12.10 -10.46 -0.21
CA LEU A 16 11.87 -9.04 -0.03
C LEU A 16 10.48 -8.69 -0.54
N ASN A 17 9.65 -8.16 0.36
CA ASN A 17 8.29 -7.75 0.09
C ASN A 17 8.15 -6.24 0.31
N ARG A 18 7.58 -5.54 -0.66
CA ARG A 18 7.09 -4.18 -0.52
C ARG A 18 5.60 -4.21 -0.17
N PRO A 19 5.17 -3.67 0.99
CA PRO A 19 3.76 -3.64 1.37
C PRO A 19 2.92 -2.81 0.39
N VAL A 20 1.60 -2.96 0.51
CA VAL A 20 0.63 -2.14 -0.22
C VAL A 20 0.75 -0.70 0.28
N ILE A 21 0.87 0.26 -0.64
CA ILE A 21 1.01 1.69 -0.32
C ILE A 21 -0.36 2.37 -0.34
N VAL A 22 -1.23 1.97 -1.26
CA VAL A 22 -2.55 2.57 -1.46
C VAL A 22 -3.62 1.49 -1.31
N SER A 23 -4.72 1.80 -0.64
CA SER A 23 -5.86 0.90 -0.52
C SER A 23 -6.39 0.47 -1.89
N PRO A 24 -6.79 -0.81 -2.06
CA PRO A 24 -7.40 -1.26 -3.31
C PRO A 24 -8.72 -0.52 -3.58
N SER A 25 -9.10 -0.45 -4.85
CA SER A 25 -10.38 0.13 -5.24
C SER A 25 -11.55 -0.74 -4.79
N LEU A 26 -12.62 -0.10 -4.32
CA LEU A 26 -13.84 -0.79 -3.92
C LEU A 26 -14.49 -1.48 -5.12
N ASN A 27 -14.93 -2.72 -4.91
CA ASN A 27 -15.71 -3.48 -5.87
C ASN A 27 -17.11 -2.84 -6.06
N THR A 28 -17.79 -3.16 -7.16
CA THR A 28 -19.14 -2.66 -7.48
C THR A 28 -20.16 -2.95 -6.38
N PHE A 29 -20.08 -4.13 -5.76
CA PHE A 29 -20.91 -4.49 -4.61
C PHE A 29 -20.56 -3.68 -3.37
N GLU A 30 -19.28 -3.54 -3.05
CA GLU A 30 -18.81 -2.76 -1.90
C GLU A 30 -19.20 -1.29 -2.03
N LYS A 31 -19.16 -0.72 -3.24
CA LYS A 31 -19.67 0.65 -3.51
C LYS A 31 -21.16 0.79 -3.22
N LYS A 32 -21.97 -0.23 -3.53
CA LYS A 32 -23.40 -0.21 -3.20
C LYS A 32 -23.59 -0.26 -1.69
N VAL A 33 -22.86 -1.13 -1.00
CA VAL A 33 -22.90 -1.21 0.46
C VAL A 33 -22.46 0.13 1.08
N ASP A 34 -21.35 0.71 0.64
CA ASP A 34 -20.86 2.03 1.09
C ASP A 34 -21.94 3.10 0.95
N SER A 35 -22.65 3.14 -0.19
CA SER A 35 -23.74 4.10 -0.41
C SER A 35 -24.92 3.91 0.54
N VAL A 36 -25.24 2.67 0.91
CA VAL A 36 -26.31 2.36 1.86
C VAL A 36 -25.87 2.71 3.28
N MET A 37 -24.62 2.40 3.63
CA MET A 37 -24.05 2.71 4.94
C MET A 37 -23.97 4.22 5.17
N LYS A 38 -23.57 5.01 4.16
CA LYS A 38 -23.60 6.47 4.23
C LYS A 38 -25.00 7.03 4.47
N LYS A 39 -26.00 6.58 3.71
CA LYS A 39 -27.40 6.99 3.93
C LYS A 39 -27.91 6.62 5.33
N MET A 40 -27.49 5.46 5.82
CA MET A 40 -27.84 5.00 7.15
C MET A 40 -27.17 5.85 8.23
N GLU A 41 -25.90 6.23 8.02
CA GLU A 41 -25.16 7.15 8.87
C GLU A 41 -25.84 8.52 8.90
N ASP A 42 -26.14 9.12 7.74
CA ASP A 42 -26.83 10.42 7.64
C ASP A 42 -28.20 10.42 8.33
N SER A 43 -28.94 9.31 8.25
CA SER A 43 -30.26 9.20 8.89
C SER A 43 -30.22 9.05 10.42
N ARG A 44 -29.07 8.64 10.95
CA ARG A 44 -28.88 8.31 12.36
C ARG A 44 -27.93 9.27 13.08
N SER A 45 -27.20 10.10 12.33
CA SER A 45 -26.34 11.13 12.87
C SER A 45 -27.17 12.29 13.42
N LEU A 46 -26.59 12.99 14.39
CA LEU A 46 -27.08 14.29 14.82
C LEU A 46 -26.51 15.36 13.89
N LEU A 47 -27.18 16.52 13.83
CA LEU A 47 -26.68 17.67 13.10
C LEU A 47 -25.28 18.04 13.61
N SER A 48 -24.36 18.15 12.66
CA SER A 48 -23.00 18.60 12.89
C SER A 48 -22.98 20.10 13.23
N ASP A 49 -21.90 20.55 13.88
CA ASP A 49 -21.73 21.97 14.17
C ASP A 49 -21.76 22.83 12.89
N HIS A 50 -21.19 22.31 11.80
CA HIS A 50 -21.22 22.95 10.48
C HIS A 50 -22.66 23.17 9.98
N GLU A 51 -23.50 22.14 10.03
CA GLU A 51 -24.92 22.23 9.64
C GLU A 51 -25.71 23.16 10.56
N LEU A 52 -25.47 23.11 11.87
CA LEU A 52 -26.11 24.01 12.84
C LEU A 52 -25.74 25.47 12.58
N THR A 53 -24.48 25.74 12.22
CA THR A 53 -24.05 27.08 11.85
C THR A 53 -24.71 27.55 10.56
N HIS A 54 -24.90 26.65 9.59
CA HIS A 54 -25.56 26.98 8.32
C HIS A 54 -27.02 27.40 8.55
N ILE A 55 -27.76 26.63 9.34
CA ILE A 55 -29.15 26.93 9.71
C ILE A 55 -29.24 28.29 10.43
N LYS A 56 -28.32 28.57 11.36
CA LYS A 56 -28.29 29.85 12.08
C LYS A 56 -28.04 31.04 11.15
N GLU A 57 -27.10 30.91 10.21
CA GLU A 57 -26.81 31.97 9.23
C GLU A 57 -28.01 32.22 8.31
N GLU A 58 -28.69 31.17 7.84
CA GLU A 58 -29.90 31.29 7.03
C GLU A 58 -31.04 31.98 7.80
N ASP A 59 -31.29 31.57 9.04
CA ASP A 59 -32.30 32.19 9.91
C ASP A 59 -32.01 33.67 10.14
N GLN A 60 -30.73 34.02 10.36
CA GLN A 60 -30.32 35.42 10.49
C GLN A 60 -30.50 36.20 9.18
N LYS A 61 -30.16 35.62 8.03
CA LYS A 61 -30.37 36.23 6.71
C LYS A 61 -31.85 36.52 6.48
N ILE A 62 -32.75 35.56 6.76
CA ILE A 62 -34.21 35.72 6.63
C ILE A 62 -34.71 36.83 7.57
N LYS A 63 -34.26 36.85 8.83
CA LYS A 63 -34.62 37.90 9.80
C LYS A 63 -34.20 39.28 9.32
N ARG A 64 -32.97 39.44 8.82
CA ARG A 64 -32.45 40.71 8.26
C ARG A 64 -33.29 41.18 7.07
N ILE A 65 -33.61 40.30 6.12
CA ILE A 65 -34.46 40.63 4.96
C ILE A 65 -35.85 41.09 5.43
N SER A 66 -36.44 40.39 6.40
CA SER A 66 -37.76 40.74 6.92
C SER A 66 -37.80 42.08 7.68
N ALA A 67 -36.73 42.42 8.41
CA ALA A 67 -36.60 43.69 9.13
C ALA A 67 -36.40 44.86 8.15
N LEU A 68 -35.59 44.66 7.10
CA LEU A 68 -35.38 45.62 6.03
C LEU A 68 -36.70 45.95 5.31
N ASN A 69 -37.50 44.91 4.99
CA ASN A 69 -38.82 45.07 4.36
C ASN A 69 -39.84 45.79 5.26
N LYS A 70 -39.65 45.76 6.58
CA LYS A 70 -40.51 46.44 7.57
C LYS A 70 -39.98 47.83 7.95
N GLY A 71 -38.94 48.33 7.27
CA GLY A 71 -38.37 49.66 7.53
C GLY A 71 -37.73 49.83 8.91
N THR A 72 -37.45 48.73 9.62
CA THR A 72 -36.84 48.75 10.95
C THR A 72 -35.33 48.62 10.78
N HIS A 73 -34.61 49.74 10.89
CA HIS A 73 -33.14 49.75 10.90
C HIS A 73 -32.63 49.27 12.27
N SER A 74 -32.53 47.96 12.46
CA SER A 74 -31.71 47.43 13.55
C SER A 74 -30.27 47.30 13.07
N GLU A 75 -29.35 47.95 13.79
CA GLU A 75 -27.90 47.76 13.66
C GLU A 75 -27.56 46.30 14.01
N PHE A 76 -27.59 45.44 13.00
CA PHE A 76 -26.99 44.12 13.12
C PHE A 76 -25.49 44.32 12.95
N GLU A 77 -24.76 44.21 14.06
CA GLU A 77 -23.29 44.26 14.09
C GLU A 77 -22.72 43.34 13.02
N LYS A 78 -21.90 43.93 12.15
CA LYS A 78 -21.09 43.23 11.15
C LYS A 78 -19.91 42.60 11.88
N GLU A 79 -20.10 41.44 12.47
CA GLU A 79 -18.96 40.57 12.72
C GLU A 79 -18.49 40.06 11.35
N GLU A 80 -17.28 40.45 10.94
CA GLU A 80 -16.57 39.98 9.74
C GLU A 80 -16.17 38.50 9.89
N ILE A 81 -17.17 37.64 10.05
CA ILE A 81 -16.99 36.19 10.02
C ILE A 81 -17.36 35.76 8.61
N ASP A 82 -16.39 35.17 7.89
CA ASP A 82 -16.62 34.51 6.60
C ASP A 82 -17.88 33.64 6.70
N SER A 83 -18.83 33.85 5.79
CA SER A 83 -20.04 33.01 5.74
C SER A 83 -19.62 31.57 5.47
N ILE A 84 -20.38 30.61 5.98
CA ILE A 84 -20.09 29.17 5.79
C ILE A 84 -19.96 28.81 4.31
N LEU A 85 -20.80 29.41 3.45
CA LEU A 85 -20.73 29.23 2.00
C LEU A 85 -19.39 29.71 1.42
N GLU A 86 -18.88 30.84 1.90
CA GLU A 86 -17.57 31.36 1.46
C GLU A 86 -16.43 30.43 1.89
N LYS A 87 -16.57 29.74 3.03
CA LYS A 87 -15.60 28.72 3.47
C LYS A 87 -15.66 27.47 2.60
N GLU A 88 -16.86 26.99 2.26
CA GLU A 88 -17.03 25.86 1.35
C GLU A 88 -16.45 26.17 -0.04
N ASP A 89 -16.68 27.38 -0.55
CA ASP A 89 -16.10 27.86 -1.81
C ASP A 89 -14.57 27.87 -1.74
N LYS A 90 -13.98 28.38 -0.64
CA LYS A 90 -12.52 28.36 -0.43
C LYS A 90 -11.98 26.93 -0.42
N TRP A 91 -12.62 26.01 0.29
CA TRP A 91 -12.21 24.60 0.32
C TRP A 91 -12.31 23.93 -1.05
N GLN A 92 -13.36 24.22 -1.80
CA GLN A 92 -13.53 23.70 -3.16
C GLN A 92 -12.44 24.25 -4.09
N MET A 93 -12.12 25.54 -3.99
CA MET A 93 -11.03 26.15 -4.76
C MET A 93 -9.67 25.52 -4.44
N GLU A 94 -9.37 25.26 -3.17
CA GLU A 94 -8.13 24.57 -2.75
C GLU A 94 -8.08 23.14 -3.29
N PHE A 95 -9.20 22.42 -3.22
CA PHE A 95 -9.31 21.07 -3.74
C PHE A 95 -9.10 21.01 -5.26
N ASP A 96 -9.70 21.93 -6.02
CA ASP A 96 -9.59 21.99 -7.48
C ASP A 96 -8.17 22.37 -7.94
N GLN A 97 -7.44 23.14 -7.13
CA GLN A 97 -6.02 23.44 -7.38
C GLN A 97 -5.12 22.23 -7.14
N PHE A 98 -5.50 21.33 -6.23
CA PHE A 98 -4.69 20.17 -5.86
C PHE A 98 -4.75 19.07 -6.93
N LYS A 99 -3.58 18.67 -7.45
CA LYS A 99 -3.46 17.58 -8.43
C LYS A 99 -2.95 16.30 -7.79
N PHE A 100 -3.83 15.31 -7.71
CA PHE A 100 -3.46 13.98 -7.25
C PHE A 100 -2.51 13.27 -8.23
N ILE A 101 -1.56 12.51 -7.70
CA ILE A 101 -0.66 11.67 -8.50
C ILE A 101 -1.46 10.46 -9.00
N PRO A 102 -1.45 10.17 -10.32
CA PRO A 102 -2.18 9.02 -10.85
C PRO A 102 -1.55 7.71 -10.36
N LEU A 103 -2.40 6.78 -9.92
CA LEU A 103 -1.95 5.50 -9.34
C LEU A 103 -1.16 4.63 -10.33
N ASN A 104 -1.48 4.72 -11.63
CA ASN A 104 -0.93 3.84 -12.65
C ASN A 104 0.31 4.43 -13.34
N LYS A 105 0.86 5.54 -12.84
CA LYS A 105 1.93 6.31 -13.51
C LYS A 105 3.16 5.46 -13.88
N TYR A 106 3.45 4.44 -13.08
CA TYR A 106 4.68 3.66 -13.17
C TYR A 106 4.45 2.18 -13.47
N ASP A 107 3.23 1.79 -13.86
CA ASP A 107 2.86 0.38 -14.01
C ASP A 107 3.60 -0.33 -15.15
N ASP A 108 4.02 0.40 -16.17
CA ASP A 108 4.69 -0.17 -17.35
C ASP A 108 6.13 -0.65 -17.06
N CYS A 109 6.79 -0.11 -16.03
CA CYS A 109 8.19 -0.42 -15.72
C CYS A 109 8.29 -1.48 -14.61
N LYS A 110 8.55 -2.75 -14.97
CA LYS A 110 8.68 -3.88 -14.01
C LYS A 110 9.75 -3.67 -12.92
N GLN A 111 10.80 -2.89 -13.22
CA GLN A 111 11.91 -2.61 -12.31
C GLN A 111 11.59 -1.50 -11.30
N ASN A 112 10.52 -0.72 -11.51
CA ASN A 112 10.16 0.38 -10.62
C ASN A 112 9.44 -0.14 -9.36
N ILE A 113 9.80 0.39 -8.19
CA ILE A 113 9.17 0.08 -6.89
C ILE A 113 7.79 0.73 -6.78
N TYR A 114 7.58 1.86 -7.45
CA TYR A 114 6.35 2.64 -7.41
C TYR A 114 5.26 2.15 -8.38
N ARG A 115 5.45 0.98 -9.00
CA ARG A 115 4.40 0.32 -9.77
C ARG A 115 3.39 -0.34 -8.84
N LYS A 116 2.16 -0.54 -9.31
CA LYS A 116 1.10 -1.30 -8.65
C LYS A 116 1.00 -1.01 -7.16
N CYS A 117 0.74 0.24 -6.79
CA CYS A 117 0.69 0.69 -5.39
C CYS A 117 -0.38 -0.02 -4.54
N THR A 118 -1.36 -0.66 -5.18
CA THR A 118 -2.44 -1.43 -4.56
C THR A 118 -2.06 -2.88 -4.22
N GLU A 119 -1.00 -3.41 -4.82
CA GLU A 119 -0.59 -4.82 -4.68
C GLU A 119 0.70 -4.95 -3.85
N ARG A 120 0.92 -6.12 -3.25
CA ARG A 120 2.22 -6.46 -2.68
C ARG A 120 3.19 -6.79 -3.80
N LEU A 121 4.42 -6.27 -3.72
CA LEU A 121 5.46 -6.57 -4.70
C LEU A 121 6.56 -7.40 -4.07
N TYR A 122 7.04 -8.38 -4.82
CA TYR A 122 8.16 -9.22 -4.42
C TYR A 122 9.37 -8.95 -5.29
N PHE A 123 10.55 -8.90 -4.68
CA PHE A 123 11.80 -8.80 -5.40
C PHE A 123 12.20 -10.15 -5.97
N VAL A 124 12.61 -10.17 -7.23
CA VAL A 124 13.01 -11.37 -7.95
C VAL A 124 14.25 -11.05 -8.77
N SER A 125 15.29 -11.87 -8.64
CA SER A 125 16.52 -11.73 -9.42
C SER A 125 16.46 -12.57 -10.69
N GLN A 126 16.93 -11.98 -11.78
CA GLN A 126 17.13 -12.68 -13.03
C GLN A 126 18.50 -13.36 -13.01
N HIS A 127 18.54 -14.66 -13.23
CA HIS A 127 19.78 -15.40 -13.44
C HIS A 127 19.85 -15.90 -14.88
N ASN A 128 20.91 -15.49 -15.57
CA ASN A 128 21.24 -16.04 -16.88
C ASN A 128 21.93 -17.39 -16.62
N SER A 129 21.27 -18.48 -17.00
CA SER A 129 21.85 -19.82 -17.00
C SER A 129 22.48 -20.10 -18.37
N ASP A 130 23.46 -21.00 -18.43
CA ASP A 130 24.17 -21.37 -19.67
C ASP A 130 23.25 -21.90 -20.79
N SER A 131 22.06 -22.42 -20.44
CA SER A 131 20.99 -22.68 -21.40
C SER A 131 20.15 -21.42 -21.56
N SER A 132 19.99 -20.93 -22.80
CA SER A 132 19.25 -19.74 -23.30
C SER A 132 17.90 -19.34 -22.66
N THR A 133 17.41 -20.08 -21.67
CA THR A 133 16.27 -19.76 -20.83
C THR A 133 16.67 -18.84 -19.67
N ILE A 134 16.08 -17.64 -19.65
CA ILE A 134 16.10 -16.74 -18.50
C ILE A 134 15.31 -17.39 -17.36
N LYS A 135 15.94 -17.54 -16.18
CA LYS A 135 15.26 -18.04 -14.98
C LYS A 135 15.15 -16.95 -13.92
N TYR A 136 13.98 -16.87 -13.32
CA TYR A 136 13.66 -15.95 -12.25
C TYR A 136 13.68 -16.70 -10.93
N ASN A 137 14.54 -16.28 -10.01
CA ASN A 137 14.63 -16.86 -8.68
C ASN A 137 14.57 -15.76 -7.62
N LEU A 138 14.23 -16.15 -6.40
CA LEU A 138 14.47 -15.29 -5.25
C LEU A 138 16.00 -15.16 -5.03
N PRO A 139 16.47 -14.04 -4.47
CA PRO A 139 17.86 -13.91 -4.05
C PRO A 139 18.21 -15.05 -3.10
N TRP A 140 19.30 -15.77 -3.40
CA TRP A 140 19.72 -16.90 -2.60
C TRP A 140 21.25 -17.00 -2.57
N LYS A 141 21.78 -17.56 -1.49
CA LYS A 141 23.22 -17.81 -1.30
C LYS A 141 23.41 -19.17 -0.65
N ILE A 142 24.46 -19.88 -1.06
CA ILE A 142 24.86 -21.15 -0.43
C ILE A 142 25.46 -20.83 0.95
N CYS A 143 25.07 -21.59 1.97
CA CYS A 143 25.68 -21.48 3.30
C CYS A 143 27.10 -22.04 3.23
N THR A 144 28.09 -21.17 3.44
CA THR A 144 29.51 -21.55 3.48
C THR A 144 29.94 -22.03 4.85
N ASP A 145 29.37 -21.43 5.90
CA ASP A 145 29.79 -21.61 7.28
C ASP A 145 28.67 -22.24 8.11
N GLU A 146 28.97 -23.34 8.80
CA GLU A 146 27.97 -24.13 9.57
C GLU A 146 27.57 -23.45 10.90
N ASN A 147 28.35 -22.48 11.37
CA ASN A 147 28.18 -21.87 12.70
C ASN A 147 27.53 -20.47 12.68
N GLU A 148 27.23 -19.91 11.51
CA GLU A 148 26.58 -18.59 11.43
C GLU A 148 25.05 -18.69 11.55
N PRO A 149 24.39 -17.81 12.32
CA PRO A 149 22.93 -17.80 12.39
C PRO A 149 22.34 -17.38 11.04
N LEU A 150 21.24 -18.01 10.65
CA LEU A 150 20.57 -17.79 9.36
C LEU A 150 20.20 -16.32 9.11
N ILE A 151 19.91 -15.58 10.17
CA ILE A 151 19.57 -14.15 10.11
C ILE A 151 20.75 -13.33 9.62
N ASN A 152 21.96 -13.56 10.15
CA ASN A 152 23.16 -12.81 9.74
C ASN A 152 23.50 -13.11 8.28
N LEU A 153 23.34 -14.37 7.86
CA LEU A 153 23.48 -14.77 6.46
C LEU A 153 22.45 -14.07 5.57
N ALA A 154 21.20 -13.93 6.02
CA ALA A 154 20.16 -13.19 5.30
C ALA A 154 20.49 -11.69 5.22
N ILE A 155 20.95 -11.06 6.30
CA ILE A 155 21.39 -9.66 6.33
C ILE A 155 22.57 -9.45 5.36
N ASN A 156 23.56 -10.35 5.39
CA ASN A 156 24.70 -10.31 4.48
C ASN A 156 24.25 -10.42 3.02
N LEU A 157 23.29 -11.29 2.73
CA LEU A 157 22.69 -11.41 1.40
C LEU A 157 21.99 -10.10 1.00
N LEU A 158 21.20 -9.49 1.88
CA LEU A 158 20.53 -8.22 1.62
C LEU A 158 21.51 -7.07 1.38
N ASN A 159 22.64 -7.07 2.09
CA ASN A 159 23.70 -6.09 1.88
C ASN A 159 24.36 -6.22 0.51
N GLN A 160 24.42 -7.43 -0.06
CA GLN A 160 24.95 -7.67 -1.42
C GLN A 160 24.04 -7.15 -2.55
N ILE A 161 22.72 -7.01 -2.30
CA ILE A 161 21.80 -6.54 -3.35
C ILE A 161 21.94 -5.02 -3.47
N GLU A 162 22.37 -4.48 -4.61
CA GLU A 162 22.49 -3.03 -4.81
C GLU A 162 21.10 -2.37 -4.95
N ILE A 163 20.60 -1.77 -3.87
CA ILE A 163 19.36 -0.97 -3.81
C ILE A 163 19.74 0.40 -3.25
N SER A 164 19.25 1.47 -3.90
CA SER A 164 19.67 2.86 -3.67
C SER A 164 19.38 3.39 -2.26
N GLU A 165 18.43 2.82 -1.52
CA GLU A 165 18.17 3.11 -0.10
C GLU A 165 17.63 1.86 0.60
N LYS A 166 18.29 1.38 1.66
CA LYS A 166 17.93 0.14 2.36
C LYS A 166 17.43 0.41 3.76
N SER A 167 16.11 0.37 3.94
CA SER A 167 15.50 0.07 5.23
C SER A 167 14.70 -1.22 5.07
N TYR A 168 14.99 -2.21 5.89
CA TYR A 168 14.27 -3.48 5.88
C TYR A 168 13.85 -3.85 7.30
N TYR A 169 12.70 -4.48 7.40
CA TYR A 169 12.18 -5.02 8.65
C TYR A 169 12.09 -6.54 8.53
N ILE A 170 12.77 -7.25 9.43
CA ILE A 170 12.75 -8.71 9.48
C ILE A 170 11.58 -9.13 10.37
N LEU A 171 10.65 -9.90 9.80
CA LEU A 171 9.43 -10.33 10.52
C LEU A 171 9.69 -11.45 11.53
N SER A 172 10.66 -12.33 11.25
CA SER A 172 10.92 -13.52 12.06
C SER A 172 12.37 -13.98 11.96
N GLU A 173 12.85 -14.56 13.06
CA GLU A 173 14.16 -15.21 13.14
C GLU A 173 14.16 -16.62 12.53
N CYS A 174 12.99 -17.26 12.51
CA CYS A 174 12.80 -18.60 11.95
C CYS A 174 12.59 -18.56 10.43
N PRO A 175 13.07 -19.58 9.68
CA PRO A 175 12.80 -19.69 8.26
C PRO A 175 11.31 -19.98 8.02
N ASN A 176 10.70 -19.19 7.14
CA ASN A 176 9.27 -19.36 6.80
C ASN A 176 9.02 -20.57 5.87
N TYR A 177 9.98 -20.89 5.00
CA TYR A 177 9.83 -21.94 4.00
C TYR A 177 11.14 -22.71 3.80
N VAL A 178 11.04 -24.00 3.50
CA VAL A 178 12.18 -24.86 3.15
C VAL A 178 11.92 -25.51 1.80
N TYR A 179 12.80 -25.25 0.83
CA TYR A 179 12.73 -25.85 -0.49
C TYR A 179 13.85 -26.87 -0.69
N LYS A 180 13.49 -28.09 -1.08
CA LYS A 180 14.45 -29.17 -1.37
C LYS A 180 14.44 -29.49 -2.85
N TYR A 181 15.59 -29.32 -3.49
CA TYR A 181 15.80 -29.68 -4.87
C TYR A 181 16.78 -30.85 -5.00
N VAL A 182 16.44 -31.82 -5.83
CA VAL A 182 17.32 -32.93 -6.19
C VAL A 182 17.85 -32.67 -7.58
N TYR A 183 19.17 -32.51 -7.70
CA TYR A 183 19.82 -32.31 -8.99
C TYR A 183 19.80 -33.61 -9.79
N ASN A 184 18.91 -33.72 -10.78
CA ASN A 184 18.94 -34.82 -11.74
C ASN A 184 19.94 -34.47 -12.85
N LYS A 185 21.05 -35.22 -12.93
CA LYS A 185 22.08 -35.02 -13.97
C LYS A 185 21.59 -35.27 -15.41
N THR A 186 20.40 -35.84 -15.59
CA THR A 186 19.95 -36.35 -16.90
C THR A 186 18.64 -35.78 -17.42
N LYS A 187 17.82 -35.06 -16.64
CA LYS A 187 16.58 -34.40 -17.12
C LYS A 187 16.30 -33.12 -16.35
N PHE A 188 15.87 -32.09 -17.09
CA PHE A 188 15.43 -30.77 -16.62
C PHE A 188 14.45 -30.86 -15.43
N PRO A 189 14.41 -29.82 -14.56
CA PRO A 189 13.69 -29.88 -13.29
C PRO A 189 12.19 -30.07 -13.49
N THR A 190 11.69 -31.22 -13.06
CA THR A 190 10.27 -31.45 -12.81
C THR A 190 9.93 -30.85 -11.45
N LEU A 191 8.92 -29.98 -11.40
CA LEU A 191 8.42 -29.31 -10.19
C LEU A 191 8.18 -30.34 -9.07
N MET A 192 8.78 -30.11 -7.90
CA MET A 192 8.62 -30.99 -6.73
C MET A 192 8.06 -30.22 -5.52
N LYS A 193 7.29 -30.97 -4.71
CA LYS A 193 6.45 -30.54 -3.58
C LYS A 193 7.09 -29.47 -2.68
N VAL A 194 6.39 -28.35 -2.56
CA VAL A 194 6.52 -27.43 -1.41
C VAL A 194 5.78 -28.06 -0.24
N THR A 195 6.50 -28.44 0.82
CA THR A 195 5.89 -28.86 2.08
C THR A 195 5.75 -27.68 3.01
N PHE A 196 4.52 -27.38 3.41
CA PHE A 196 4.19 -26.41 4.45
C PHE A 196 4.30 -27.09 5.81
N LYS A 197 4.90 -26.42 6.80
CA LYS A 197 4.74 -26.77 8.21
C LYS A 197 3.62 -25.93 8.80
#